data_AF-A0A1Q3JTX7-F1
#
_entry.id   AF-A0A1Q3JTX7-F1
#
_cell.length_a   1.000
_cell.length_b   1.000
_cell.length_c   1.000
_cell.angle_alpha   90.00
_cell.angle_beta   90.00
_cell.angle_gamma   90.00
#
_symmetry.space_group_name_H-M   'P 1'
#
loop_
_entity.id
_entity.type
_entity.pdbx_description
1 polymer ?
#
loop_
_entity_poly.entity_id
_entity_poly.type
_entity_poly.pdbx_seq_one_letter_code
_entity_poly.pdbx_strand_id
1 'polypeptide(L)'
;MSLATFGANFTLAAALMSSAWAQGATVERSAKGAAATNIQVGLYLNVKPDCTSGTLPAIRLLAPPANGTLTIKRGKVTATNYKQCLALEVPGFVAFYKSKPDFAGVDSATIEVKYPAGRAEIQRISITVGSGKGGQKI
;
A
#
# COMPACT_ATOMS: atom_id res chain seq x y z
N MET A 1 -47.02 57.53 -22.36
CA MET A 1 -47.32 56.09 -22.57
C MET A 1 -46.02 55.31 -22.71
N SER A 2 -45.86 54.29 -21.84
CA SER A 2 -45.03 53.05 -21.88
C SER A 2 -43.62 53.08 -22.48
N LEU A 3 -42.53 52.90 -21.71
CA LEU A 3 -41.97 51.67 -21.08
C LEU A 3 -41.72 50.49 -22.03
N ALA A 4 -40.45 50.13 -22.22
CA ALA A 4 -39.91 48.80 -21.89
C ALA A 4 -38.39 48.71 -22.17
N THR A 5 -37.61 48.59 -21.09
CA THR A 5 -36.21 48.16 -21.07
C THR A 5 -36.15 46.64 -21.16
N PHE A 6 -35.34 46.07 -22.06
CA PHE A 6 -35.00 44.64 -22.05
C PHE A 6 -33.49 44.48 -22.18
N GLY A 7 -32.87 44.01 -21.09
CA GLY A 7 -31.49 43.53 -21.05
C GLY A 7 -31.42 42.03 -21.37
N ALA A 8 -30.23 41.57 -21.79
CA ALA A 8 -29.73 40.18 -21.92
C ALA A 8 -28.60 40.19 -22.98
N ASN A 9 -27.44 39.53 -22.89
CA ASN A 9 -26.91 38.54 -21.97
C ASN A 9 -25.38 38.58 -22.04
N PHE A 10 -24.73 38.58 -20.89
CA PHE A 10 -23.31 38.26 -20.71
C PHE A 10 -23.27 36.80 -20.25
N THR A 11 -22.52 35.92 -20.92
CA THR A 11 -21.75 34.78 -20.35
C THR A 11 -21.37 33.77 -21.43
N LEU A 12 -20.09 33.77 -21.83
CA LEU A 12 -19.46 32.64 -22.53
C LEU A 12 -18.67 31.87 -21.48
N ALA A 13 -19.24 30.78 -20.95
CA ALA A 13 -18.57 29.92 -19.97
C ALA A 13 -17.63 28.94 -20.68
N ALA A 14 -16.32 29.11 -20.51
CA ALA A 14 -15.32 28.15 -20.95
C ALA A 14 -15.36 26.91 -20.04
N ALA A 15 -15.81 25.77 -20.59
CA ALA A 15 -15.75 24.49 -19.91
C ALA A 15 -14.30 23.98 -19.88
N LEU A 16 -13.61 24.17 -18.76
CA LEU A 16 -12.35 23.49 -18.46
C LEU A 16 -12.68 22.01 -18.21
N MET A 17 -12.38 21.16 -19.21
CA MET A 17 -12.36 19.71 -19.04
C MET A 17 -11.22 19.33 -18.09
N SER A 18 -11.53 19.21 -16.80
CA SER A 18 -10.62 18.65 -15.81
C SER A 18 -10.43 17.16 -16.10
N SER A 19 -9.31 16.79 -16.73
CA SER A 19 -8.84 15.42 -16.74
C SER A 19 -8.49 15.02 -15.31
N ALA A 20 -9.39 14.29 -14.64
CA ALA A 20 -9.08 13.64 -13.38
C ALA A 20 -8.01 12.57 -13.65
N TRP A 21 -6.74 12.92 -13.45
CA TRP A 21 -5.68 11.93 -13.39
C TRP A 21 -6.01 10.97 -12.25
N ALA A 22 -6.10 9.68 -12.56
CA ALA A 22 -6.10 8.63 -11.56
C ALA A 22 -4.78 8.72 -10.79
N GLN A 23 -4.80 9.45 -9.67
CA GLN A 23 -3.69 9.53 -8.74
C GLN A 23 -3.59 8.15 -8.09
N GLY A 24 -2.73 7.28 -8.64
CA GLY A 24 -2.35 6.04 -7.96
C GLY A 24 -1.93 6.40 -6.55
N ALA A 25 -2.64 5.87 -5.55
CA ALA A 25 -2.40 6.25 -4.16
C ALA A 25 -0.99 5.78 -3.75
N THR A 26 -0.13 6.74 -3.40
CA THR A 26 1.15 6.45 -2.74
C THR A 26 0.87 6.25 -1.25
N VAL A 27 1.21 5.06 -0.75
CA VAL A 27 1.04 4.68 0.65
C VAL A 27 2.41 4.59 1.30
N GLU A 28 2.64 5.40 2.32
CA GLU A 28 3.84 5.31 3.15
C GLU A 28 3.66 4.24 4.23
N ARG A 29 4.63 3.35 4.38
CA ARG A 29 4.70 2.35 5.44
C ARG A 29 6.04 2.43 6.15
N SER A 30 6.05 2.17 7.45
CA SER A 30 7.28 2.05 8.22
C SER A 30 7.39 0.70 8.90
N ALA A 31 8.60 0.17 9.00
CA ALA A 31 8.89 -1.06 9.73
C ALA A 31 10.21 -0.91 10.50
N LYS A 32 10.35 -1.65 11.60
CA LYS A 32 11.57 -1.65 12.43
C LYS A 32 11.97 -3.05 12.84
N GLY A 33 13.27 -3.30 12.92
CA GLY A 33 13.79 -4.55 13.42
C GLY A 33 15.30 -4.62 13.52
N ALA A 34 15.77 -5.76 13.99
CA ALA A 34 17.18 -6.03 14.21
C ALA A 34 17.93 -6.25 12.90
N ALA A 35 19.18 -5.78 12.84
CA ALA A 35 20.09 -6.07 11.72
C ALA A 35 20.21 -7.58 11.48
N ALA A 36 20.40 -7.96 10.21
CA ALA A 36 20.56 -9.34 9.74
C ALA A 36 19.40 -10.31 10.05
N THR A 37 18.27 -9.83 10.58
CA THR A 37 17.04 -10.61 10.76
C THR A 37 16.04 -10.39 9.63
N ASN A 38 15.09 -11.32 9.47
CA ASN A 38 13.96 -11.10 8.57
C ASN A 38 12.94 -10.18 9.26
N ILE A 39 12.87 -8.93 8.83
CA ILE A 39 11.90 -7.94 9.29
C ILE A 39 10.67 -8.08 8.41
N GLN A 40 9.50 -8.38 8.99
CA GLN A 40 8.25 -8.32 8.25
C GLN A 40 7.89 -6.85 7.98
N VAL A 41 7.76 -6.49 6.71
CA VAL A 41 7.49 -5.10 6.28
C VAL A 41 6.15 -4.95 5.54
N GLY A 42 5.48 -6.07 5.28
CA GLY A 42 4.17 -6.06 4.64
C GLY A 42 3.47 -7.41 4.72
N LEU A 43 2.15 -7.34 4.85
CA LEU A 43 1.23 -8.46 4.76
C LEU A 43 0.14 -8.10 3.74
N TYR A 44 0.00 -8.95 2.72
CA TYR A 44 -0.91 -8.71 1.60
C TYR A 44 -1.87 -9.89 1.47
N LEU A 45 -3.13 -9.63 1.78
CA LEU A 45 -4.22 -10.58 1.80
C LEU A 45 -5.38 -10.04 0.97
N ASN A 46 -6.24 -10.94 0.52
CA ASN A 46 -7.54 -10.58 0.00
C ASN A 46 -8.59 -11.42 0.72
N VAL A 47 -9.27 -10.81 1.69
CA VAL A 47 -10.31 -11.47 2.51
C VAL A 47 -11.63 -10.80 2.17
N LYS A 48 -12.60 -11.61 1.74
CA LYS A 48 -13.96 -11.16 1.43
C LYS A 48 -14.78 -10.90 2.70
N PRO A 49 -15.92 -10.20 2.61
CA PRO A 49 -16.80 -9.97 3.76
C PRO A 49 -17.28 -11.26 4.44
N ASP A 50 -17.43 -12.35 3.68
CA ASP A 50 -17.79 -13.70 4.15
C ASP A 50 -16.60 -14.47 4.78
N CYS A 51 -15.47 -13.80 5.03
CA CYS A 51 -14.24 -14.38 5.59
C CYS A 51 -13.54 -15.42 4.70
N THR A 52 -13.97 -15.62 3.46
CA THR A 52 -13.28 -16.48 2.50
C THR A 52 -12.12 -15.75 1.81
N SER A 53 -11.16 -16.51 1.31
CA SER A 53 -10.05 -15.96 0.53
C SER A 53 -10.51 -15.56 -0.87
N GLY A 54 -10.24 -14.30 -1.25
CA GLY A 54 -10.29 -13.84 -2.62
C GLY A 54 -8.98 -14.10 -3.36
N THR A 55 -8.93 -13.72 -4.64
CA THR A 55 -7.71 -13.80 -5.46
C THR A 55 -6.61 -12.94 -4.84
N LEU A 56 -5.40 -13.49 -4.70
CA LEU A 56 -4.28 -12.74 -4.15
C LEU A 56 -3.91 -11.53 -5.03
N PRO A 57 -3.44 -10.43 -4.43
CA PRO A 57 -2.94 -9.30 -5.19
C PRO A 57 -1.67 -9.66 -5.96
N ALA A 58 -1.44 -8.98 -7.08
CA ALA A 58 -0.16 -9.02 -7.78
C ALA A 58 0.78 -7.97 -7.15
N ILE A 59 2.01 -8.37 -6.84
CA ILE A 59 3.02 -7.49 -6.23
C ILE A 59 4.21 -7.40 -7.16
N ARG A 60 4.66 -6.17 -7.43
CA ARG A 60 5.85 -5.91 -8.24
C ARG A 60 6.81 -5.02 -7.46
N LEU A 61 8.09 -5.38 -7.45
CA LEU A 61 9.14 -4.52 -6.91
C LEU A 61 9.44 -3.39 -7.91
N LEU A 62 9.25 -2.13 -7.50
CA LEU A 62 9.55 -0.96 -8.33
C LEU A 62 10.94 -0.41 -8.05
N ALA A 63 11.30 -0.29 -6.77
CA ALA A 63 12.63 0.13 -6.34
C ALA A 63 13.12 -0.81 -5.22
N PRO A 64 14.22 -1.55 -5.43
CA PRO A 64 14.79 -2.40 -4.40
C PRO A 64 15.43 -1.56 -3.27
N PRO A 65 15.55 -2.13 -2.06
CA PRO A 65 16.33 -1.52 -1.00
C PRO A 65 17.81 -1.41 -1.35
N ALA A 66 18.48 -0.34 -0.90
CA ALA A 66 19.90 -0.12 -1.18
C ALA A 66 20.82 -0.94 -0.25
N ASN A 67 20.36 -1.19 0.98
CA ASN A 67 21.15 -1.78 2.05
C ASN A 67 20.60 -3.13 2.53
N GLY A 68 19.84 -3.83 1.68
CA GLY A 68 19.29 -5.12 2.02
C GLY A 68 18.67 -5.84 0.83
N THR A 69 17.77 -6.77 1.14
CA THR A 69 17.01 -7.54 0.16
C THR A 69 15.56 -7.63 0.62
N LEU A 70 14.63 -7.37 -0.31
CA LEU A 70 13.20 -7.59 -0.09
C LEU A 70 12.79 -8.91 -0.74
N THR A 71 12.26 -9.83 0.06
CA THR A 71 11.73 -11.11 -0.42
C THR A 71 10.23 -11.20 -0.13
N ILE A 72 9.44 -11.56 -1.14
CA ILE A 72 8.01 -11.78 -1.00
C ILE A 72 7.77 -13.29 -1.03
N LYS A 73 7.18 -13.82 0.04
CA LYS A 73 6.85 -15.25 0.15
C LYS A 73 5.35 -15.45 0.21
N ARG A 74 4.84 -16.44 -0.51
CA ARG A 74 3.46 -16.92 -0.34
C ARG A 74 3.42 -17.85 0.88
N GLY A 75 2.38 -17.74 1.70
CA GLY A 75 2.17 -18.62 2.83
C GLY A 75 0.71 -18.64 3.28
N LYS A 76 0.41 -19.50 4.24
CA LYS A 76 -0.83 -19.43 5.01
C LYS A 76 -0.67 -18.39 6.10
N VAL A 77 -1.67 -17.55 6.25
CA VAL A 77 -1.70 -16.48 7.23
C VAL A 77 -2.86 -16.73 8.16
N THR A 78 -2.54 -16.86 9.44
CA THR A 78 -3.50 -17.05 10.51
C THR A 78 -3.63 -15.76 11.30
N ALA A 79 -4.86 -15.30 11.49
CA ALA A 79 -5.16 -14.15 12.34
C ALA A 79 -6.44 -14.39 13.13
N THR A 80 -6.51 -13.87 14.34
CA THR A 80 -7.74 -13.82 15.13
C THR A 80 -8.26 -12.39 15.15
N ASN A 81 -9.58 -12.22 15.14
CA ASN A 81 -10.24 -10.91 15.14
C ASN A 81 -9.75 -9.98 14.00
N TYR A 82 -9.59 -10.52 12.79
CA TYR A 82 -9.27 -9.72 11.61
C TYR A 82 -10.57 -9.16 11.01
N LYS A 83 -10.82 -7.86 11.21
CA LYS A 83 -12.10 -7.21 10.84
C LYS A 83 -13.27 -7.96 11.49
N GLN A 84 -14.25 -8.41 10.71
CA GLN A 84 -15.38 -9.21 11.17
C GLN A 84 -15.08 -10.71 11.35
N CYS A 85 -13.86 -11.17 11.03
CA CYS A 85 -13.51 -12.58 11.05
C CYS A 85 -12.85 -12.98 12.37
N LEU A 86 -13.53 -13.83 13.15
CA LEU A 86 -13.06 -14.30 14.46
C LEU A 86 -11.79 -15.15 14.37
N ALA A 87 -11.76 -16.09 13.41
CA ALA A 87 -10.61 -16.92 13.09
C ALA A 87 -10.43 -16.93 11.56
N LEU A 88 -9.26 -16.48 11.11
CA LEU A 88 -8.92 -16.39 9.71
C LEU A 88 -7.73 -17.29 9.41
N GLU A 89 -7.88 -18.19 8.44
CA GLU A 89 -6.79 -18.92 7.80
C GLU A 89 -6.91 -18.76 6.29
N VAL A 90 -6.07 -17.92 5.69
CA VAL A 90 -6.13 -17.62 4.26
C VAL A 90 -4.73 -17.61 3.64
N PRO A 91 -4.59 -17.91 2.34
CA PRO A 91 -3.35 -17.64 1.65
C PRO A 91 -3.04 -16.14 1.65
N GLY A 92 -1.75 -15.82 1.67
CA GLY A 92 -1.25 -14.46 1.70
C GLY A 92 0.16 -14.34 1.16
N PHE A 93 0.56 -13.10 0.88
CA PHE A 93 1.96 -12.75 0.66
C PHE A 93 2.51 -11.99 1.86
N VAL A 94 3.69 -12.40 2.31
CA VAL A 94 4.44 -11.72 3.36
C VAL A 94 5.73 -11.18 2.75
N ALA A 95 5.95 -9.87 2.90
CA ALA A 95 7.18 -9.22 2.48
C ALA A 95 8.15 -9.16 3.66
N PHE A 96 9.33 -9.74 3.48
CA PHE A 96 10.43 -9.74 4.42
C PHE A 96 11.59 -8.91 3.88
N TYR A 97 12.07 -7.99 4.70
CA TYR A 97 13.32 -7.29 4.48
C TYR A 97 14.42 -7.95 5.31
N LYS A 98 15.60 -8.12 4.72
CA LYS A 98 16.82 -8.49 5.44
C LYS A 98 17.92 -7.51 5.07
N SER A 99 18.52 -6.87 6.06
CA SER A 99 19.64 -5.94 5.84
C SER A 99 20.91 -6.70 5.41
N LYS A 100 21.82 -5.97 4.77
CA LYS A 100 23.23 -6.39 4.66
C LYS A 100 23.83 -6.53 6.07
N PRO A 101 24.88 -7.36 6.24
CA PRO A 101 25.68 -7.36 7.45
C PRO A 101 26.12 -5.93 7.81
N ASP A 102 26.14 -5.63 9.11
CA ASP A 102 26.65 -4.37 9.68
C ASP A 102 25.92 -3.08 9.27
N PHE A 103 24.84 -3.18 8.49
CA PHE A 103 24.00 -2.03 8.19
C PHE A 103 23.10 -1.68 9.39
N ALA A 104 23.18 -0.42 9.82
CA ALA A 104 22.26 0.21 10.76
C ALA A 104 21.87 1.59 10.22
N GLY A 105 20.59 1.94 10.30
CA GLY A 105 20.05 3.18 9.74
C GLY A 105 18.68 2.98 9.10
N VAL A 106 18.32 3.86 8.18
CA VAL A 106 17.07 3.80 7.43
C VAL A 106 17.34 3.35 6.01
N ASP A 107 16.60 2.35 5.55
CA ASP A 107 16.57 1.88 4.16
C ASP A 107 15.15 2.06 3.61
N SER A 108 14.99 1.98 2.29
CA SER A 108 13.66 2.12 1.68
C SER A 108 13.47 1.18 0.50
N ALA A 109 12.29 0.59 0.39
CA ALA A 109 11.87 -0.18 -0.78
C ALA A 109 10.53 0.33 -1.30
N THR A 110 10.33 0.30 -2.61
CA THR A 110 9.06 0.69 -3.23
C THR A 110 8.47 -0.49 -3.98
N ILE A 111 7.23 -0.84 -3.69
CA ILE A 111 6.49 -1.88 -4.39
C ILE A 111 5.19 -1.33 -4.98
N GLU A 112 4.72 -1.96 -6.04
CA GLU A 112 3.37 -1.79 -6.56
C GLU A 112 2.52 -2.97 -6.14
N VAL A 113 1.32 -2.71 -5.63
CA VAL A 113 0.35 -3.75 -5.23
C VAL A 113 -0.93 -3.54 -6.05
N LYS A 114 -1.30 -4.53 -6.85
CA LYS A 114 -2.53 -4.52 -7.65
C LYS A 114 -3.52 -5.53 -7.07
N TYR A 115 -4.63 -5.03 -6.57
CA TYR A 115 -5.72 -5.86 -6.06
C TYR A 115 -6.70 -6.22 -7.20
N PRO A 116 -7.35 -7.40 -7.15
CA PRO A 116 -8.28 -7.86 -8.19
C PRO A 116 -9.47 -6.93 -8.46
N ALA A 117 -9.80 -6.02 -7.53
CA ALA A 117 -10.86 -5.02 -7.68
C ALA A 117 -10.41 -3.74 -8.43
N GLY A 118 -9.30 -3.80 -9.18
CA GLY A 118 -8.77 -2.68 -9.98
C GLY A 118 -7.97 -1.63 -9.19
N ARG A 119 -7.92 -1.75 -7.85
CA ARG A 119 -7.13 -0.88 -6.99
C ARG A 119 -5.65 -1.19 -7.12
N ALA A 120 -4.87 -0.23 -7.62
CA ALA A 120 -3.41 -0.27 -7.59
C ALA A 120 -2.87 0.76 -6.59
N GLU A 121 -1.85 0.36 -5.84
CA GLU A 121 -1.15 1.22 -4.88
C GLU A 121 0.34 1.15 -5.11
N ILE A 122 1.01 2.29 -5.03
CA ILE A 122 2.46 2.34 -4.87
C ILE A 122 2.73 2.45 -3.38
N GLN A 123 3.47 1.50 -2.81
CA GLN A 123 3.84 1.52 -1.40
C GLN A 123 5.32 1.82 -1.26
N ARG A 124 5.63 2.95 -0.60
CA ARG A 124 6.98 3.29 -0.18
C ARG A 124 7.15 2.81 1.26
N ILE A 125 8.07 1.88 1.44
CA ILE A 125 8.32 1.22 2.72
C ILE A 125 9.64 1.78 3.25
N SER A 126 9.60 2.47 4.39
CA SER A 126 10.76 2.90 5.14
C SER A 126 11.09 1.86 6.22
N ILE A 127 12.32 1.36 6.23
CA ILE A 127 12.77 0.31 7.14
C ILE A 127 13.85 0.89 8.04
N THR A 128 13.61 0.99 9.33
CA THR A 128 14.65 1.33 10.31
C THR A 128 15.29 0.07 10.86
N VAL A 129 16.59 -0.07 10.62
CA VAL A 129 17.43 -1.17 11.08
C VAL A 129 18.30 -0.67 12.23
N GLY A 130 18.22 -1.34 13.37
CA GLY A 130 19.00 -0.99 14.56
C GLY A 130 18.95 -2.10 15.60
N SER A 131 19.32 -1.84 16.85
CA SER A 131 19.33 -2.83 17.95
C SER A 131 17.94 -3.13 18.55
N GLY A 132 16.85 -2.76 17.87
CA GLY A 132 15.49 -2.89 18.38
C GLY A 132 14.88 -4.27 18.17
N LYS A 133 14.27 -4.84 19.22
CA LYS A 133 13.42 -6.05 19.15
C LYS A 133 12.35 -5.82 18.07
N GLY A 134 12.45 -6.54 16.96
CA GLY A 134 11.54 -6.44 15.83
C GLY A 134 10.11 -6.79 16.24
N GLY A 135 9.17 -5.91 15.90
CA GLY A 135 7.76 -6.12 16.21
C GLY A 135 6.93 -4.94 15.74
N GLN A 136 6.49 -4.97 14.48
CA GLN A 136 5.40 -4.11 14.05
C GLN A 136 4.10 -4.71 14.59
N LYS A 137 3.46 -3.99 15.53
CA LYS A 137 2.11 -4.30 15.98
C LYS A 137 1.16 -3.93 14.83
N ILE A 138 0.70 -4.95 14.10
CA ILE A 138 -0.44 -4.87 13.20
C ILE A 138 -1.74 -4.91 14.01
#